data_AF-D4JWU0-F1
#
_entry.id   AF-D4JWU0-F1
#
_cell.length_a   1.000
_cell.length_b   1.000
_cell.length_c   1.000
_cell.angle_alpha   90.00
_cell.angle_beta   90.00
_cell.angle_gamma   90.00
#
_symmetry.space_group_name_H-M   'P 1'
#
loop_
_entity.id
_entity.type
_entity.pdbx_description
1 polymer ?
#
loop_
_entity_poly.entity_id
_entity_poly.type
_entity_poly.pdbx_seq_one_letter_code
_entity_poly.pdbx_strand_id
1 'polypeptide(L)'
;MPFVKNTAIEESARCLLCLDAPCTKACPSGAQPDRFIRSLRFDNLNGAKAFVKNCADCSAPCMTACTRAKIDRPVEIRQTAEYIASAAKDAEPKVDLSMTFCGLKCENPFFLSSSVVASGYDMCAKALDMGWAGIVYKTIGFAKMNEVSPRFDILNKETTPYIGFKNLEQISDHPLEENLAILKKLKENYPSKIIVSSIMGESEDEWTALARLSEEAGVDMIECNFSCPQMTSHSMGSDVGTNPELVTKYTAAVRRGTKLPVLAKMTPNITNMEIPAIAAVNAGADGIAAINTVKSITNVDLDSFVPTPDINGKSAVGGYSGKAVKPIALRFISDMKRNETLENVEISGMGGIETWRDGLEFILMGCTNLQVTTSVMQYGYRIIDDMLDGLSRWLTAAGYSSVSEVVGLANKNMTDAGSLDRDTVTYPIFDKNKCIGCGRCYIACYDAGHQALDFDSKTRKPVFLGSKCVGCHLCATVCPVNCISKAKRVAKKH
;
A
#
# COMPACT_ATOMS: atom_id res chain seq x y z
N MET A 1 3.51 -0.75 -33.54
CA MET A 1 2.29 -1.18 -32.83
C MET A 1 1.58 0.07 -32.29
N PRO A 2 0.25 0.12 -32.21
CA PRO A 2 -0.43 1.24 -31.59
C PRO A 2 0.00 1.39 -30.13
N PHE A 3 0.24 2.62 -29.68
CA PHE A 3 0.59 2.91 -28.29
C PHE A 3 -0.69 2.78 -27.44
N VAL A 4 -0.89 1.57 -26.90
CA VAL A 4 -2.10 1.20 -26.14
C VAL A 4 -1.83 1.27 -24.64
N LYS A 5 -2.90 1.18 -23.83
CA LYS A 5 -2.84 1.26 -22.36
C LYS A 5 -1.67 0.48 -21.74
N ASN A 6 -1.49 -0.78 -22.12
CA ASN A 6 -0.46 -1.62 -21.50
C ASN A 6 0.95 -1.12 -21.85
N THR A 7 1.18 -0.68 -23.10
CA THR A 7 2.45 -0.06 -23.51
C THR A 7 2.71 1.23 -22.74
N ALA A 8 1.69 2.07 -22.55
CA ALA A 8 1.81 3.30 -21.77
C ALA A 8 2.19 3.02 -20.30
N ILE A 9 1.56 2.00 -19.70
CA ILE A 9 1.87 1.56 -18.33
C ILE A 9 3.29 1.01 -18.25
N GLU A 10 3.70 0.15 -19.17
CA GLU A 10 5.06 -0.40 -19.24
C GLU A 10 6.11 0.72 -19.37
N GLU A 11 5.88 1.70 -20.25
CA GLU A 11 6.75 2.87 -20.39
C GLU A 11 6.79 3.72 -19.11
N SER A 12 5.66 3.91 -18.44
CA SER A 12 5.63 4.62 -17.15
C SER A 12 6.40 3.88 -16.06
N ALA A 13 6.37 2.54 -16.05
CA ALA A 13 7.11 1.70 -15.10
C ALA A 13 8.62 1.76 -15.33
N ARG A 14 9.08 1.98 -16.58
CA ARG A 14 10.50 2.19 -16.92
C ARG A 14 11.04 3.54 -16.45
N CYS A 15 10.17 4.52 -16.20
CA CYS A 15 10.56 5.84 -15.72
C CYS A 15 11.27 5.74 -14.36
N LEU A 16 12.42 6.42 -14.25
CA LEU A 16 13.20 6.47 -13.00
C LEU A 16 12.60 7.43 -11.96
N LEU A 17 11.57 8.18 -12.33
CA LEU A 17 10.95 9.22 -11.51
C LEU A 17 12.00 10.16 -10.89
N CYS A 18 12.91 10.70 -11.70
CA CYS A 18 14.03 11.52 -11.24
C CYS A 18 13.56 12.67 -10.32
N LEU A 19 14.34 12.97 -9.29
CA LEU A 19 14.30 14.27 -8.63
C LEU A 19 14.78 15.33 -9.64
N ASP A 20 14.20 16.52 -9.62
CA ASP A 20 14.60 17.63 -10.50
C ASP A 20 14.64 17.25 -11.99
N ALA A 21 13.58 16.56 -12.41
CA ALA A 21 13.51 15.81 -13.65
C ALA A 21 14.03 16.59 -14.88
N PRO A 22 15.13 16.13 -15.52
CA PRO A 22 15.69 16.77 -16.71
C PRO A 22 14.71 16.88 -17.88
N CYS A 23 13.82 15.89 -18.03
CA CYS A 23 12.81 15.88 -19.07
C CYS A 23 11.81 17.06 -18.95
N THR A 24 11.46 17.45 -17.73
CA THR A 24 10.58 18.59 -17.47
C THR A 24 11.31 19.91 -17.68
N LYS A 25 12.55 20.03 -17.19
CA LYS A 25 13.39 21.23 -17.43
C LYS A 25 13.65 21.49 -18.91
N ALA A 26 13.76 20.44 -19.71
CA ALA A 26 13.98 20.52 -21.15
C ALA A 26 12.70 20.82 -21.97
N CYS A 27 11.52 20.91 -21.35
CA CYS A 27 10.26 21.10 -22.09
C CYS A 27 10.01 22.58 -22.44
N PRO A 28 9.99 22.98 -23.72
CA PRO A 28 9.75 24.38 -24.12
C PRO A 28 8.27 24.78 -24.01
N SER A 29 7.36 23.80 -24.01
CA SER A 29 5.90 24.02 -24.01
C SER A 29 5.31 24.14 -22.59
N GLY A 30 6.12 24.00 -21.55
CA GLY A 30 5.66 24.01 -20.15
C GLY A 30 4.85 22.78 -19.74
N ALA A 31 4.89 21.68 -20.50
CA ALA A 31 4.39 20.39 -20.04
C ALA A 31 5.27 19.85 -18.90
N GLN A 32 4.73 18.97 -18.07
CA GLN A 32 5.46 18.35 -16.96
C GLN A 32 5.52 16.82 -17.12
N PRO A 33 6.43 16.31 -17.99
CA PRO A 33 6.68 14.87 -18.18
C PRO A 33 6.84 14.06 -16.91
N ASP A 34 7.59 14.57 -15.95
CA ASP A 34 7.75 13.92 -14.66
C ASP A 34 6.41 13.71 -13.94
N ARG A 35 5.51 14.70 -13.99
CA ARG A 35 4.20 14.65 -13.36
C ARG A 35 3.24 13.73 -14.09
N PHE A 36 2.99 13.89 -15.39
CA PHE A 36 2.01 13.05 -16.07
C PHE A 36 2.42 11.58 -16.15
N ILE A 37 3.72 11.29 -16.28
CA ILE A 37 4.21 9.90 -16.27
C ILE A 37 4.08 9.30 -14.86
N ARG A 38 4.40 10.09 -13.83
CA ARG A 38 4.21 9.68 -12.43
C ARG A 38 2.74 9.39 -12.14
N SER A 39 1.83 10.30 -12.48
CA SER A 39 0.39 10.10 -12.31
C SER A 39 -0.11 8.87 -13.06
N LEU A 40 0.34 8.64 -14.30
CA LEU A 40 0.01 7.41 -15.02
C LEU A 40 0.53 6.15 -14.29
N ARG A 41 1.77 6.17 -13.79
CA ARG A 41 2.37 5.06 -13.04
C ARG A 41 1.62 4.76 -11.74
N PHE A 42 1.08 5.78 -11.07
CA PHE A 42 0.28 5.65 -9.86
C PHE A 42 -1.24 5.57 -10.13
N ASP A 43 -1.62 4.97 -11.27
CA ASP A 43 -3.00 4.67 -11.66
C ASP A 43 -3.93 5.90 -11.80
N ASN A 44 -3.38 7.11 -11.87
CA ASN A 44 -4.09 8.37 -12.00
C ASN A 44 -4.04 8.92 -13.45
N LEU A 45 -4.63 8.17 -14.39
CA LEU A 45 -4.70 8.56 -15.81
C LEU A 45 -5.39 9.92 -16.02
N ASN A 46 -6.46 10.20 -15.28
CA ASN A 46 -7.23 11.43 -15.48
C ASN A 46 -6.47 12.65 -14.93
N GLY A 47 -5.84 12.54 -13.76
CA GLY A 47 -4.99 13.60 -13.21
C GLY A 47 -3.76 13.87 -14.06
N ALA A 48 -3.21 12.85 -14.72
CA ALA A 48 -2.09 13.00 -15.64
C ALA A 48 -2.36 14.00 -16.76
N LYS A 49 -3.63 14.13 -17.21
CA LYS A 49 -4.03 15.05 -18.29
C LYS A 49 -3.70 16.51 -17.97
N ALA A 50 -3.78 16.92 -16.70
CA ALA A 50 -3.51 18.31 -16.28
C ALA A 50 -2.07 18.78 -16.55
N PHE A 51 -1.14 17.83 -16.71
CA PHE A 51 0.28 18.09 -16.89
C PHE A 51 0.76 17.94 -18.34
N VAL A 52 -0.13 17.52 -19.25
CA VAL A 52 0.15 17.37 -20.69
C VAL A 52 -0.15 18.70 -21.40
N LYS A 53 0.80 19.24 -22.17
CA LYS A 53 0.63 20.49 -22.94
C LYS A 53 1.38 20.43 -24.27
N ASN A 54 0.65 20.56 -25.38
CA ASN A 54 1.20 20.68 -26.75
C ASN A 54 2.27 19.62 -27.10
N CYS A 55 2.02 18.35 -26.77
CA CYS A 55 3.01 17.28 -26.92
C CYS A 55 3.02 16.58 -28.29
N ALA A 56 1.89 16.53 -29.01
CA ALA A 56 1.71 15.68 -30.20
C ALA A 56 2.72 15.97 -31.34
N ASP A 57 2.95 17.25 -31.63
CA ASP A 57 3.80 17.68 -32.75
C ASP A 57 5.13 18.31 -32.31
N CYS A 58 5.57 18.04 -31.08
CA CYS A 58 6.80 18.62 -30.55
C CYS A 58 8.05 17.83 -30.97
N SER A 59 9.22 18.49 -31.00
CA SER A 59 10.53 17.87 -31.25
C SER A 59 11.03 16.94 -30.13
N ALA A 60 10.24 16.78 -29.06
CA ALA A 60 10.49 15.91 -27.91
C ALA A 60 11.88 16.05 -27.23
N PRO A 61 12.37 17.28 -26.93
CA PRO A 61 13.66 17.48 -26.23
C PRO A 61 13.71 16.80 -24.85
N CYS A 62 12.53 16.60 -24.24
CA CYS A 62 12.38 15.85 -22.99
C CYS A 62 12.85 14.39 -23.09
N MET A 63 12.71 13.74 -24.25
CA MET A 63 13.19 12.38 -24.47
C MET A 63 14.72 12.35 -24.61
N THR A 64 15.32 13.32 -25.30
CA THR A 64 16.78 13.47 -25.38
C THR A 64 17.39 13.72 -24.01
N ALA A 65 16.72 14.51 -23.15
CA ALA A 65 17.17 14.78 -21.79
C ALA A 65 16.91 13.62 -20.80
N CYS A 66 16.15 12.58 -21.18
CA CYS A 66 15.71 11.53 -20.27
C CYS A 66 16.90 10.70 -19.76
N THR A 67 17.12 10.71 -18.44
CA THR A 67 18.23 9.99 -17.79
C THR A 67 18.19 8.47 -18.02
N ARG A 68 17.01 7.90 -18.28
CA ARG A 68 16.85 6.47 -18.58
C ARG A 68 17.64 6.02 -19.81
N ALA A 69 17.91 6.93 -20.75
CA ALA A 69 18.76 6.66 -21.92
C ALA A 69 20.20 6.21 -21.55
N LYS A 70 20.66 6.47 -20.31
CA LYS A 70 21.96 5.99 -19.80
C LYS A 70 21.93 4.51 -19.38
N ILE A 71 20.75 3.91 -19.27
CA ILE A 71 20.58 2.49 -18.88
C ILE A 71 20.23 1.67 -20.12
N ASP A 72 19.23 2.11 -20.89
CA ASP A 72 18.77 1.41 -22.09
C ASP A 72 18.36 2.39 -23.21
N ARG A 73 17.13 2.90 -23.17
CA ARG A 73 16.57 3.89 -24.10
C ARG A 73 15.67 4.86 -23.34
N PRO A 74 15.46 6.10 -23.81
CA PRO A 74 14.56 7.03 -23.14
C PRO A 74 13.15 6.43 -22.97
N VAL A 75 12.41 6.97 -22.01
CA VAL A 75 10.97 6.70 -21.90
C VAL A 75 10.26 7.31 -23.11
N GLU A 76 9.24 6.65 -23.65
CA GLU A 76 8.42 7.19 -24.76
C GLU A 76 7.49 8.31 -24.29
N ILE A 77 8.07 9.44 -23.86
CA ILE A 77 7.35 10.56 -23.21
C ILE A 77 6.25 11.12 -24.12
N ARG A 78 6.56 11.34 -25.40
CA ARG A 78 5.61 11.93 -26.36
C ARG A 78 4.41 11.01 -26.61
N GLN A 79 4.66 9.74 -26.91
CA GLN A 79 3.59 8.77 -27.13
C GLN A 79 2.75 8.52 -25.85
N THR A 80 3.40 8.57 -24.68
CA THR A 80 2.71 8.52 -23.40
C THR A 80 1.77 9.72 -23.23
N ALA A 81 2.21 10.93 -23.56
CA ALA A 81 1.38 12.13 -23.52
C ALA A 81 0.20 12.06 -24.51
N GLU A 82 0.41 11.58 -25.74
CA GLU A 82 -0.65 11.38 -26.73
C GLU A 82 -1.70 10.36 -26.27
N TYR A 83 -1.25 9.26 -25.67
CA TYR A 83 -2.15 8.28 -25.06
C TYR A 83 -2.95 8.88 -23.90
N ILE A 84 -2.30 9.63 -23.00
CA ILE A 84 -3.01 10.30 -21.90
C ILE A 84 -4.05 11.27 -22.46
N ALA A 85 -3.68 12.10 -23.44
CA ALA A 85 -4.58 13.08 -24.05
C ALA A 85 -5.82 12.42 -24.70
N SER A 86 -5.64 11.25 -25.32
CA SER A 86 -6.73 10.52 -25.99
C SER A 86 -7.57 9.64 -25.06
N ALA A 87 -6.98 9.10 -23.99
CA ALA A 87 -7.64 8.14 -23.10
C ALA A 87 -8.19 8.74 -21.80
N ALA A 88 -7.61 9.84 -21.32
CA ALA A 88 -8.03 10.48 -20.08
C ALA A 88 -9.37 11.21 -20.25
N LYS A 89 -10.22 11.10 -19.24
CA LYS A 89 -11.50 11.80 -19.17
C LYS A 89 -11.34 13.11 -18.39
N ASP A 90 -12.10 14.12 -18.78
CA ASP A 90 -12.23 15.36 -18.01
C ASP A 90 -13.11 15.10 -16.78
N ALA A 91 -12.45 14.87 -15.65
CA ALA A 91 -13.10 14.65 -14.35
C ALA A 91 -12.35 15.48 -13.32
N GLU A 92 -12.77 16.72 -13.10
CA GLU A 92 -12.14 17.60 -12.11
C GLU A 92 -12.36 17.07 -10.68
N PRO A 93 -11.32 17.09 -9.82
CA PRO A 93 -11.44 16.67 -8.43
C PRO A 93 -12.26 17.72 -7.67
N LYS A 94 -13.41 17.33 -7.12
CA LYS A 94 -14.31 18.26 -6.40
C LYS A 94 -14.66 17.80 -4.99
N VAL A 95 -14.46 16.52 -4.69
CA VAL A 95 -14.84 15.93 -3.42
C VAL A 95 -13.81 16.27 -2.36
N ASP A 96 -14.28 16.83 -1.25
CA ASP A 96 -13.48 17.01 -0.04
C ASP A 96 -13.12 15.64 0.55
N LEU A 97 -11.84 15.45 0.81
CA LEU A 97 -11.31 14.20 1.35
C LEU A 97 -11.26 14.20 2.88
N SER A 98 -11.68 15.30 3.53
CA SER A 98 -11.69 15.39 4.98
C SER A 98 -12.56 14.31 5.61
N MET A 99 -12.11 13.80 6.75
CA MET A 99 -12.78 12.72 7.47
C MET A 99 -12.57 12.86 8.98
N THR A 100 -13.26 12.02 9.76
CA THR A 100 -13.08 11.92 11.22
C THR A 100 -12.59 10.52 11.56
N PHE A 101 -11.59 10.42 12.44
CA PHE A 101 -10.98 9.15 12.86
C PHE A 101 -10.66 9.23 14.34
N CYS A 102 -11.25 8.33 15.12
CA CYS A 102 -11.29 8.28 16.58
C CYS A 102 -11.62 9.66 17.19
N GLY A 103 -12.58 10.36 16.59
CA GLY A 103 -13.01 11.71 17.01
C GLY A 103 -12.11 12.87 16.52
N LEU A 104 -10.98 12.59 15.86
CA LEU A 104 -10.10 13.61 15.31
C LEU A 104 -10.46 13.93 13.86
N LYS A 105 -10.60 15.23 13.55
CA LYS A 105 -10.78 15.68 12.17
C LYS A 105 -9.45 15.64 11.42
N CYS A 106 -9.42 15.01 10.25
CA CYS A 106 -8.23 14.99 9.39
C CYS A 106 -8.56 15.51 8.01
N GLU A 107 -7.56 16.16 7.39
CA GLU A 107 -7.69 16.80 6.07
C GLU A 107 -7.91 15.78 4.94
N ASN A 108 -7.40 14.56 5.11
CA ASN A 108 -7.53 13.44 4.18
C ASN A 108 -7.19 12.12 4.91
N PRO A 109 -7.43 10.93 4.31
CA PRO A 109 -7.24 9.66 5.00
C PRO A 109 -5.77 9.17 5.04
N PHE A 110 -4.81 9.87 4.43
CA PHE A 110 -3.45 9.34 4.24
C PHE A 110 -2.44 9.88 5.26
N PHE A 111 -1.92 8.98 6.10
CA PHE A 111 -0.89 9.25 7.10
C PHE A 111 0.40 8.51 6.75
N LEU A 112 1.54 9.02 7.21
CA LEU A 112 2.76 8.21 7.25
C LEU A 112 2.65 7.19 8.39
N SER A 113 3.14 5.96 8.18
CA SER A 113 3.22 4.97 9.27
C SER A 113 4.52 5.09 10.05
N SER A 114 4.46 4.68 11.32
CA SER A 114 5.63 4.51 12.20
C SER A 114 6.66 3.57 11.57
N SER A 115 7.73 4.16 11.05
CA SER A 115 8.78 3.49 10.27
C SER A 115 9.90 4.48 9.92
N VAL A 116 10.89 4.06 9.10
CA VAL A 116 11.95 4.94 8.57
C VAL A 116 11.45 6.22 7.91
N VAL A 117 10.21 6.26 7.41
CA VAL A 117 9.73 7.45 6.70
C VAL A 117 9.24 8.55 7.64
N ALA A 118 9.21 8.30 8.95
CA ALA A 118 8.68 9.19 9.98
C ALA A 118 9.57 9.19 11.26
N SER A 119 10.89 9.29 11.10
CA SER A 119 11.86 9.14 12.21
C SER A 119 12.59 10.41 12.63
N GLY A 120 12.26 11.57 12.06
CA GLY A 120 12.89 12.84 12.43
C GLY A 120 12.08 14.06 12.01
N TYR A 121 12.40 15.22 12.59
CA TYR A 121 11.63 16.45 12.39
C TYR A 121 11.53 16.84 10.90
N ASP A 122 12.66 16.96 10.19
CA ASP A 122 12.68 17.45 8.80
C ASP A 122 11.93 16.52 7.84
N MET A 123 12.00 15.21 8.10
CA MET A 123 11.28 14.19 7.34
C MET A 123 9.76 14.34 7.51
N CYS A 124 9.31 14.45 8.75
CA CYS A 124 7.90 14.59 9.07
C CYS A 124 7.35 15.94 8.60
N ALA A 125 8.06 17.04 8.86
CA ALA A 125 7.71 18.39 8.41
C ALA A 125 7.54 18.44 6.88
N LYS A 126 8.52 17.91 6.14
CA LYS A 126 8.44 17.84 4.67
C LYS A 126 7.22 17.06 4.18
N ALA A 127 6.85 15.95 4.83
CA ALA A 127 5.66 15.21 4.45
C ALA A 127 4.38 16.03 4.72
N LEU A 128 4.28 16.68 5.87
CA LEU A 128 3.14 17.51 6.22
C LEU A 128 2.96 18.69 5.25
N ASP A 129 4.05 19.37 4.89
CA ASP A 129 4.08 20.44 3.87
C ASP A 129 3.60 19.97 2.51
N MET A 130 3.85 18.71 2.16
CA MET A 130 3.44 18.10 0.90
C MET A 130 1.98 17.64 0.87
N GLY A 131 1.24 17.74 1.99
CA GLY A 131 -0.19 17.46 2.04
C GLY A 131 -0.58 16.14 2.73
N TRP A 132 0.37 15.45 3.37
CA TRP A 132 0.01 14.35 4.28
C TRP A 132 -0.82 14.91 5.44
N ALA A 133 -1.90 14.22 5.81
CA ALA A 133 -2.81 14.70 6.86
C ALA A 133 -2.29 14.42 8.28
N GLY A 134 -1.41 13.43 8.41
CA GLY A 134 -0.84 13.07 9.70
C GLY A 134 0.40 12.20 9.61
N ILE A 135 1.06 12.11 10.75
CA ILE A 135 2.30 11.35 10.96
C ILE A 135 2.06 10.39 12.11
N VAL A 136 2.22 9.10 11.87
CA VAL A 136 2.50 8.15 12.94
C VAL A 136 4.00 8.06 13.09
N TYR A 137 4.52 8.73 14.12
CA TYR A 137 5.95 8.88 14.34
C TYR A 137 6.59 7.53 14.68
N LYS A 138 7.87 7.36 14.30
CA LYS A 138 8.66 6.16 14.59
C LYS A 138 8.52 5.79 16.07
N THR A 139 8.34 4.49 16.35
CA THR A 139 8.11 4.01 17.71
C THR A 139 9.19 4.49 18.67
N ILE A 140 8.78 5.04 19.82
CA ILE A 140 9.67 5.54 20.87
C ILE A 140 9.55 4.67 22.12
N GLY A 141 10.59 4.65 22.95
CA GLY A 141 10.64 3.89 24.19
C GLY A 141 11.84 4.29 25.03
N PHE A 142 11.95 3.70 26.22
CA PHE A 142 13.11 3.90 27.11
C PHE A 142 14.34 3.08 26.69
N ALA A 143 14.12 1.97 25.98
CA ALA A 143 15.19 1.08 25.55
C ALA A 143 16.06 1.74 24.47
N LYS A 144 17.38 1.71 24.67
CA LYS A 144 18.35 2.17 23.68
C LYS A 144 18.61 1.07 22.65
N MET A 145 18.36 1.36 21.38
CA MET A 145 18.53 0.39 20.30
C MET A 145 20.00 0.29 19.84
N ASN A 146 20.37 -0.90 19.36
CA ASN A 146 21.66 -1.15 18.73
C ASN A 146 21.41 -1.85 17.39
N GLU A 147 21.28 -1.04 16.35
CA GLU A 147 20.88 -1.47 15.02
C GLU A 147 21.96 -2.28 14.29
N VAL A 148 21.52 -3.21 13.45
CA VAL A 148 22.39 -3.95 12.53
C VAL A 148 22.54 -3.20 11.20
N SER A 149 23.59 -3.55 10.44
CA SER A 149 23.81 -3.05 9.09
C SER A 149 24.53 -4.11 8.23
N PRO A 150 24.08 -4.34 6.98
CA PRO A 150 22.87 -3.81 6.36
C PRO A 150 21.58 -4.40 6.97
N ARG A 151 20.47 -3.65 6.89
CA ARG A 151 19.19 -4.04 7.51
C ARG A 151 17.98 -4.08 6.58
N PHE A 152 18.18 -3.81 5.29
CA PHE A 152 17.14 -3.93 4.26
C PHE A 152 17.57 -4.93 3.19
N ASP A 153 16.59 -5.66 2.68
CA ASP A 153 16.71 -6.50 1.50
C ASP A 153 15.39 -6.55 0.72
N ILE A 154 15.42 -6.99 -0.53
CA ILE A 154 14.26 -7.10 -1.40
C ILE A 154 14.11 -8.51 -1.98
N LEU A 155 12.88 -8.90 -2.30
CA LEU A 155 12.65 -10.07 -3.15
C LEU A 155 12.86 -9.67 -4.62
N ASN A 156 13.72 -10.41 -5.32
CA ASN A 156 13.99 -10.18 -6.75
C ASN A 156 12.92 -10.82 -7.63
N LYS A 157 12.48 -10.12 -8.69
CA LYS A 157 11.54 -10.64 -9.69
C LYS A 157 11.81 -10.05 -11.09
N GLU A 158 12.37 -10.86 -11.98
CA GLU A 158 12.74 -10.49 -13.36
C GLU A 158 13.23 -9.02 -13.48
N THR A 159 12.58 -8.20 -14.31
CA THR A 159 12.90 -6.77 -14.50
C THR A 159 12.12 -5.84 -13.56
N THR A 160 11.37 -6.40 -12.60
CA THR A 160 10.67 -5.64 -11.56
C THR A 160 11.70 -5.24 -10.50
N PRO A 161 11.99 -3.94 -10.33
CA PRO A 161 13.08 -3.52 -9.44
C PRO A 161 12.85 -3.87 -7.96
N TYR A 162 11.58 -4.05 -7.55
CA TYR A 162 11.21 -4.48 -6.20
C TYR A 162 9.74 -4.92 -6.18
N ILE A 163 9.39 -5.81 -5.25
CA ILE A 163 8.00 -6.15 -4.89
C ILE A 163 7.65 -5.60 -3.50
N GLY A 164 8.65 -5.59 -2.63
CA GLY A 164 8.53 -5.30 -1.21
C GLY A 164 9.90 -5.35 -0.54
N PHE A 165 9.95 -4.91 0.71
CA PHE A 165 11.18 -4.81 1.48
C PHE A 165 11.09 -5.71 2.71
N LYS A 166 12.12 -6.52 2.91
CA LYS A 166 12.45 -7.10 4.21
C LYS A 166 13.27 -6.09 4.99
N ASN A 167 12.94 -5.91 6.26
CA ASN A 167 13.71 -5.08 7.17
C ASN A 167 14.02 -5.81 8.49
N LEU A 168 15.15 -5.45 9.10
CA LEU A 168 15.60 -5.89 10.42
C LEU A 168 15.70 -4.70 11.39
N GLU A 169 14.95 -3.63 11.11
CA GLU A 169 15.00 -2.40 11.90
C GLU A 169 14.17 -2.54 13.20
N GLN A 170 14.64 -1.90 14.26
CA GLN A 170 14.00 -1.85 15.57
C GLN A 170 13.15 -0.56 15.73
N ILE A 171 13.01 -0.05 16.95
CA ILE A 171 12.33 1.23 17.24
C ILE A 171 13.25 2.43 16.92
N SER A 172 12.90 3.64 17.32
CA SER A 172 13.76 4.83 17.14
C SER A 172 15.16 4.61 17.72
N ASP A 173 16.18 5.12 17.02
CA ASP A 173 17.58 5.18 17.47
C ASP A 173 17.90 6.44 18.29
N HIS A 174 17.07 7.49 18.18
CA HIS A 174 17.12 8.66 19.06
C HIS A 174 16.69 8.34 20.51
N PRO A 175 17.30 8.98 21.53
CA PRO A 175 16.81 8.95 22.91
C PRO A 175 15.37 9.45 23.03
N LEU A 176 14.69 9.04 24.11
CA LEU A 176 13.29 9.40 24.33
C LEU A 176 13.09 10.93 24.39
N GLU A 177 13.98 11.64 25.08
CA GLU A 177 13.90 13.09 25.25
C GLU A 177 13.98 13.84 23.92
N GLU A 178 14.85 13.38 23.02
CA GLU A 178 15.00 13.95 21.68
C GLU A 178 13.73 13.72 20.85
N ASN A 179 13.19 12.50 20.88
CA ASN A 179 11.95 12.19 20.20
C ASN A 179 10.75 13.00 20.70
N LEU A 180 10.61 13.15 22.02
CA LEU A 180 9.56 13.97 22.61
C LEU A 180 9.70 15.45 22.22
N ALA A 181 10.93 15.96 22.16
CA ALA A 181 11.20 17.32 21.67
C ALA A 181 10.82 17.50 20.18
N ILE A 182 11.09 16.49 19.35
CA ILE A 182 10.68 16.48 17.94
C ILE A 182 9.16 16.47 17.81
N LEU A 183 8.45 15.61 18.56
CA LEU A 183 6.99 15.52 18.55
C LEU A 183 6.36 16.85 18.95
N LYS A 184 6.86 17.47 20.03
CA LYS A 184 6.42 18.79 20.48
C LYS A 184 6.60 19.85 19.41
N LYS A 185 7.79 19.92 18.82
CA LYS A 185 8.10 20.88 17.75
C LYS A 185 7.24 20.66 16.50
N LEU A 186 6.95 19.41 16.14
CA LEU A 186 6.04 19.10 15.04
C LEU A 186 4.63 19.61 15.33
N LYS A 187 4.10 19.38 16.53
CA LYS A 187 2.76 19.88 16.88
C LYS A 187 2.70 21.40 16.92
N GLU A 188 3.70 22.06 17.50
CA GLU A 188 3.79 23.53 17.55
C GLU A 188 3.79 24.16 16.16
N ASN A 189 4.52 23.57 15.21
CA ASN A 189 4.64 24.10 13.85
C ASN A 189 3.49 23.68 12.92
N TYR A 190 2.81 22.57 13.22
CA TYR A 190 1.72 22.02 12.41
C TYR A 190 0.47 21.72 13.24
N PRO A 191 -0.16 22.74 13.87
CA PRO A 191 -1.26 22.53 14.81
C PRO A 191 -2.51 21.91 14.19
N SER A 192 -2.74 22.08 12.88
CA SER A 192 -3.88 21.48 12.15
C SER A 192 -3.64 20.03 11.74
N LYS A 193 -2.40 19.56 11.77
CA LYS A 193 -2.02 18.19 11.36
C LYS A 193 -2.13 17.24 12.53
N ILE A 194 -2.36 15.97 12.23
CA ILE A 194 -2.44 14.92 13.24
C ILE A 194 -1.06 14.33 13.48
N ILE A 195 -0.56 14.43 14.71
CA ILE A 195 0.69 13.82 15.16
C ILE A 195 0.34 12.67 16.10
N VAL A 196 0.76 11.46 15.75
CA VAL A 196 0.54 10.25 16.53
C VAL A 196 1.88 9.75 17.07
N SER A 197 1.99 9.59 18.39
CA SER A 197 3.17 8.98 19.01
C SER A 197 3.00 7.47 19.01
N SER A 198 3.81 6.76 18.20
CA SER A 198 3.92 5.31 18.35
C SER A 198 4.82 5.01 19.53
N ILE A 199 4.38 4.19 20.49
CA ILE A 199 5.13 3.90 21.72
C ILE A 199 5.30 2.40 21.94
N MET A 200 6.36 2.04 22.66
CA MET A 200 6.60 0.67 23.12
C MET A 200 7.41 0.68 24.42
N GLY A 201 6.87 0.02 25.45
CA GLY A 201 7.54 -0.19 26.75
C GLY A 201 7.66 -1.68 27.10
N GLU A 202 8.45 -1.97 28.13
CA GLU A 202 8.67 -3.32 28.65
C GLU A 202 7.77 -3.69 29.84
N SER A 203 7.23 -2.67 30.54
CA SER A 203 6.42 -2.82 31.74
C SER A 203 5.22 -1.89 31.73
N GLU A 204 4.20 -2.15 32.56
CA GLU A 204 3.04 -1.27 32.68
C GLU A 204 3.41 0.16 33.07
N ASP A 205 4.40 0.32 33.94
CA ASP A 205 4.87 1.64 34.37
C ASP A 205 5.49 2.40 33.19
N GLU A 206 6.28 1.71 32.35
CA GLU A 206 6.84 2.32 31.14
C GLU A 206 5.76 2.69 30.12
N TRP A 207 4.80 1.80 29.84
CA TRP A 207 3.69 2.10 28.94
C TRP A 207 2.85 3.29 29.43
N THR A 208 2.59 3.34 30.75
CA THR A 208 1.87 4.45 31.38
C THR A 208 2.68 5.75 31.27
N ALA A 209 3.99 5.71 31.53
CA ALA A 209 4.86 6.87 31.46
C ALA A 209 5.03 7.39 30.03
N LEU A 210 5.25 6.50 29.04
CA LEU A 210 5.38 6.88 27.63
C LEU A 210 4.12 7.54 27.09
N ALA A 211 2.95 7.03 27.46
CA ALA A 211 1.67 7.62 27.08
C ALA A 211 1.52 9.03 27.66
N ARG A 212 1.80 9.20 28.96
CA ARG A 212 1.75 10.51 29.64
C ARG A 212 2.73 11.51 29.02
N LEU A 213 3.99 11.10 28.82
CA LEU A 213 5.03 11.96 28.25
C LEU A 213 4.72 12.35 26.80
N SER A 214 4.14 11.44 26.02
CA SER A 214 3.70 11.74 24.64
C SER A 214 2.56 12.75 24.63
N GLU A 215 1.57 12.62 25.54
CA GLU A 215 0.49 13.61 25.70
C GLU A 215 1.03 14.97 26.17
N GLU A 216 1.99 15.00 27.10
CA GLU A 216 2.68 16.23 27.53
C GLU A 216 3.48 16.89 26.39
N ALA A 217 3.97 16.11 25.43
CA ALA A 217 4.58 16.62 24.20
C ALA A 217 3.55 17.20 23.21
N GLY A 218 2.24 17.03 23.45
CA GLY A 218 1.17 17.63 22.68
C GLY A 218 0.71 16.83 21.46
N VAL A 219 1.03 15.53 21.38
CA VAL A 219 0.52 14.68 20.29
C VAL A 219 -1.01 14.56 20.36
N ASP A 220 -1.64 14.20 19.24
CA ASP A 220 -3.10 14.11 19.13
C ASP A 220 -3.62 12.71 19.48
N MET A 221 -2.78 11.68 19.38
CA MET A 221 -3.15 10.27 19.52
C MET A 221 -1.91 9.42 19.87
N ILE A 222 -2.14 8.26 20.48
CA ILE A 222 -1.10 7.26 20.76
C ILE A 222 -1.32 6.00 19.91
N GLU A 223 -0.26 5.43 19.34
CA GLU A 223 -0.29 4.10 18.71
C GLU A 223 0.55 3.11 19.53
N CYS A 224 -0.10 2.12 20.13
CA CYS A 224 0.56 1.04 20.86
C CYS A 224 1.17 0.03 19.88
N ASN A 225 2.49 -0.01 19.77
CA ASN A 225 3.16 -0.97 18.90
C ASN A 225 3.31 -2.34 19.59
N PHE A 226 2.29 -3.18 19.50
CA PHE A 226 2.31 -4.58 19.97
C PHE A 226 2.92 -5.55 18.96
N SER A 227 3.63 -5.05 17.95
CA SER A 227 3.78 -5.80 16.70
C SER A 227 5.19 -5.83 16.11
N CYS A 228 6.17 -5.16 16.73
CA CYS A 228 7.55 -5.15 16.24
C CYS A 228 8.14 -6.58 16.23
N PRO A 229 8.42 -7.19 15.07
CA PRO A 229 8.91 -8.57 15.01
C PRO A 229 10.40 -8.70 15.35
N GLN A 230 11.11 -7.57 15.51
CA GLN A 230 12.56 -7.48 15.69
C GLN A 230 12.99 -7.28 17.16
N MET A 231 12.03 -7.30 18.09
CA MET A 231 12.34 -7.19 19.51
C MET A 231 12.87 -8.52 20.03
N THR A 232 13.94 -8.46 20.82
CA THR A 232 14.69 -9.64 21.28
C THR A 232 14.21 -10.17 22.64
N SER A 233 13.35 -9.43 23.36
CA SER A 233 12.75 -9.89 24.61
C SER A 233 11.35 -10.46 24.38
N HIS A 234 11.05 -11.59 25.03
CA HIS A 234 9.75 -12.28 24.97
C HIS A 234 8.58 -11.45 25.56
N SER A 235 8.88 -10.28 26.13
CA SER A 235 7.91 -9.34 26.71
C SER A 235 7.61 -8.15 25.80
N MET A 236 8.15 -8.10 24.58
CA MET A 236 8.02 -6.95 23.67
C MET A 236 7.62 -7.35 22.24
N GLY A 237 7.17 -6.36 21.47
CA GLY A 237 6.97 -6.51 20.03
C GLY A 237 5.90 -7.54 19.68
N SER A 238 6.10 -8.29 18.60
CA SER A 238 5.09 -9.21 18.05
C SER A 238 4.62 -10.29 19.02
N ASP A 239 5.43 -10.65 20.00
CA ASP A 239 5.09 -11.68 20.98
C ASP A 239 3.96 -11.18 21.90
N VAL A 240 3.96 -9.87 22.22
CA VAL A 240 2.84 -9.18 22.89
C VAL A 240 1.59 -9.24 22.03
N GLY A 241 1.68 -8.84 20.75
CA GLY A 241 0.51 -8.75 19.86
C GLY A 241 -0.16 -10.09 19.57
N THR A 242 0.50 -11.21 19.87
CA THR A 242 -0.09 -12.55 19.78
C THR A 242 -0.73 -13.04 21.08
N ASN A 243 -0.52 -12.34 22.20
CA ASN A 243 -1.01 -12.71 23.51
C ASN A 243 -2.10 -11.71 23.99
N PRO A 244 -3.39 -12.10 24.00
CA PRO A 244 -4.49 -11.24 24.41
C PRO A 244 -4.38 -10.70 25.84
N GLU A 245 -3.76 -11.44 26.77
CA GLU A 245 -3.57 -10.99 28.15
C GLU A 245 -2.56 -9.83 28.21
N LEU A 246 -1.45 -9.94 27.47
CA LEU A 246 -0.46 -8.87 27.39
C LEU A 246 -1.02 -7.64 26.65
N VAL A 247 -1.78 -7.86 25.57
CA VAL A 247 -2.49 -6.77 24.87
C VAL A 247 -3.44 -6.04 25.81
N THR A 248 -4.23 -6.77 26.59
CA THR A 248 -5.14 -6.18 27.60
C THR A 248 -4.35 -5.37 28.62
N LYS A 249 -3.32 -5.98 29.21
CA LYS A 249 -2.47 -5.38 30.25
C LYS A 249 -1.85 -4.06 29.79
N TYR A 250 -1.19 -4.04 28.64
CA TYR A 250 -0.48 -2.86 28.17
C TYR A 250 -1.40 -1.81 27.56
N THR A 251 -2.51 -2.20 26.92
CA THR A 251 -3.51 -1.22 26.48
C THR A 251 -4.14 -0.50 27.67
N ALA A 252 -4.48 -1.22 28.73
CA ALA A 252 -4.98 -0.63 29.97
C ALA A 252 -3.94 0.29 30.63
N ALA A 253 -2.65 -0.07 30.58
CA ALA A 253 -1.57 0.77 31.07
C ALA A 253 -1.45 2.10 30.30
N VAL A 254 -1.48 2.05 28.97
CA VAL A 254 -1.51 3.26 28.13
C VAL A 254 -2.74 4.11 28.46
N ARG A 255 -3.92 3.51 28.58
CA ARG A 255 -5.16 4.22 28.94
C ARG A 255 -5.11 4.89 30.32
N ARG A 256 -4.33 4.37 31.28
CA ARG A 256 -4.08 5.04 32.56
C ARG A 256 -3.19 6.28 32.40
N GLY A 257 -2.25 6.23 31.46
CA GLY A 257 -1.29 7.29 31.20
C GLY A 257 -1.83 8.43 30.34
N THR A 258 -2.91 8.22 29.57
CA THR A 258 -3.44 9.25 28.67
C THR A 258 -4.96 9.28 28.53
N LYS A 259 -5.51 10.46 28.19
CA LYS A 259 -6.90 10.64 27.75
C LYS A 259 -7.05 10.80 26.24
N LEU A 260 -5.95 10.86 25.50
CA LEU A 260 -5.96 10.91 24.04
C LEU A 260 -6.53 9.62 23.44
N PRO A 261 -6.99 9.65 22.18
CA PRO A 261 -7.29 8.44 21.44
C PRO A 261 -6.11 7.46 21.40
N VAL A 262 -6.39 6.16 21.52
CA VAL A 262 -5.38 5.09 21.53
C VAL A 262 -5.68 4.09 20.42
N LEU A 263 -4.71 3.90 19.52
CA LEU A 263 -4.70 2.82 18.54
C LEU A 263 -3.90 1.64 19.04
N ALA A 264 -4.40 0.43 18.83
CA ALA A 264 -3.61 -0.77 19.03
C ALA A 264 -3.13 -1.32 17.68
N LYS A 265 -1.80 -1.35 17.46
CA LYS A 265 -1.22 -1.83 16.19
C LYS A 265 -1.01 -3.34 16.22
N MET A 266 -1.68 -4.04 15.30
CA MET A 266 -1.77 -5.51 15.26
C MET A 266 -0.75 -6.16 14.33
N THR A 267 -0.30 -7.36 14.74
CA THR A 267 0.72 -8.15 14.04
C THR A 267 0.02 -9.16 13.14
N PRO A 268 0.39 -9.29 11.85
CA PRO A 268 -0.17 -10.31 10.97
C PRO A 268 0.41 -11.70 11.23
N ASN A 269 1.35 -11.83 12.17
CA ASN A 269 2.06 -13.07 12.48
C ASN A 269 1.25 -13.94 13.45
N ILE A 270 -0.05 -14.10 13.15
CA ILE A 270 -1.04 -14.82 13.95
C ILE A 270 -2.12 -15.40 13.04
N THR A 271 -2.78 -16.47 13.50
CA THR A 271 -3.91 -17.07 12.77
C THR A 271 -5.16 -16.18 12.80
N ASN A 272 -5.56 -15.74 13.99
CA ASN A 272 -6.76 -14.93 14.24
C ASN A 272 -6.34 -13.63 14.95
N MET A 273 -6.52 -12.50 14.27
CA MET A 273 -6.16 -11.16 14.77
C MET A 273 -7.31 -10.53 15.57
N GLU A 274 -8.53 -11.02 15.36
CA GLU A 274 -9.74 -10.55 16.00
C GLU A 274 -9.66 -10.74 17.53
N ILE A 275 -9.08 -11.86 18.00
CA ILE A 275 -8.91 -12.14 19.44
C ILE A 275 -8.09 -11.04 20.15
N PRO A 276 -6.83 -10.74 19.78
CA PRO A 276 -6.09 -9.65 20.42
C PRO A 276 -6.67 -8.26 20.10
N ALA A 277 -7.30 -8.04 18.95
CA ALA A 277 -7.96 -6.77 18.65
C ALA A 277 -9.15 -6.49 19.59
N ILE A 278 -9.99 -7.49 19.87
CA ILE A 278 -11.08 -7.40 20.87
C ILE A 278 -10.51 -7.12 22.25
N ALA A 279 -9.41 -7.80 22.63
CA ALA A 279 -8.74 -7.57 23.90
C ALA A 279 -8.25 -6.12 24.05
N ALA A 280 -7.68 -5.54 22.98
CA ALA A 280 -7.27 -4.13 22.98
C ALA A 280 -8.46 -3.17 23.15
N VAL A 281 -9.54 -3.36 22.38
CA VAL A 281 -10.73 -2.51 22.47
C VAL A 281 -11.36 -2.57 23.86
N ASN A 282 -11.52 -3.77 24.43
CA ASN A 282 -12.04 -3.96 25.78
C ASN A 282 -11.16 -3.32 26.87
N ALA A 283 -9.85 -3.26 26.63
CA ALA A 283 -8.89 -2.59 27.52
C ALA A 283 -8.82 -1.06 27.31
N GLY A 284 -9.59 -0.53 26.36
CA GLY A 284 -9.77 0.89 26.13
C GLY A 284 -9.01 1.45 24.92
N ALA A 285 -8.67 0.66 23.90
CA ALA A 285 -8.29 1.21 22.60
C ALA A 285 -9.52 1.78 21.87
N ASP A 286 -9.39 2.95 21.25
CA ASP A 286 -10.46 3.60 20.46
C ASP A 286 -10.49 3.11 19.01
N GLY A 287 -9.39 2.52 18.54
CA GLY A 287 -9.26 2.02 17.19
C GLY A 287 -8.12 1.01 17.03
N ILE A 288 -8.06 0.40 15.86
CA ILE A 288 -7.05 -0.60 15.51
C ILE A 288 -6.19 -0.09 14.36
N ALA A 289 -4.88 -0.30 14.43
CA ALA A 289 -3.98 -0.11 13.31
C ALA A 289 -3.56 -1.49 12.75
N ALA A 290 -3.85 -1.76 11.48
CA ALA A 290 -3.65 -3.08 10.89
C ALA A 290 -3.14 -3.00 9.44
N ILE A 291 -2.02 -3.62 9.05
CA ILE A 291 -1.19 -4.58 9.80
C ILE A 291 0.28 -4.12 9.89
N ASN A 292 1.02 -4.63 10.88
CA ASN A 292 2.48 -4.56 10.86
C ASN A 292 3.07 -5.50 9.78
N THR A 293 4.39 -5.61 9.71
CA THR A 293 5.12 -6.42 8.76
C THR A 293 4.97 -7.93 8.98
N VAL A 294 5.08 -8.70 7.89
CA VAL A 294 4.98 -10.17 7.90
C VAL A 294 6.37 -10.79 8.06
N LYS A 295 6.56 -11.67 9.05
CA LYS A 295 7.84 -12.37 9.28
C LYS A 295 8.26 -13.15 8.03
N SER A 296 9.50 -12.97 7.58
CA SER A 296 9.98 -13.48 6.30
C SER A 296 11.50 -13.69 6.22
N ILE A 297 11.89 -14.51 5.24
CA ILE A 297 13.22 -14.58 4.65
C ILE A 297 13.03 -14.32 3.15
N THR A 298 13.85 -13.45 2.55
CA THR A 298 13.71 -13.01 1.15
C THR A 298 14.54 -13.87 0.21
N ASN A 299 15.85 -13.87 0.36
CA ASN A 299 16.77 -14.65 -0.47
C ASN A 299 17.83 -15.35 0.38
N VAL A 300 18.50 -16.34 -0.22
CA VAL A 300 19.69 -17.01 0.32
C VAL A 300 20.81 -16.86 -0.69
N ASP A 301 21.97 -16.37 -0.25
CA ASP A 301 23.17 -16.35 -1.06
C ASP A 301 23.66 -17.80 -1.27
N LEU A 302 23.87 -18.20 -2.52
CA LEU A 302 24.15 -19.59 -2.87
C LEU A 302 25.62 -19.97 -2.72
N ASP A 303 26.51 -18.99 -2.55
CA ASP A 303 27.94 -19.21 -2.36
C ASP A 303 28.29 -19.22 -0.86
N SER A 304 27.73 -18.28 -0.09
CA SER A 304 27.96 -18.19 1.36
C SER A 304 26.98 -19.03 2.19
N PHE A 305 25.85 -19.44 1.60
CA PHE A 305 24.70 -20.06 2.27
C PHE A 305 24.08 -19.20 3.38
N VAL A 306 24.32 -17.88 3.35
CA VAL A 306 23.77 -16.93 4.32
C VAL A 306 22.48 -16.31 3.75
N PRO A 307 21.37 -16.29 4.50
CA PRO A 307 20.18 -15.54 4.10
C PRO A 307 20.46 -14.03 4.03
N THR A 308 19.67 -13.31 3.24
CA THR A 308 19.85 -11.87 3.01
C THR A 308 18.93 -11.03 3.92
N PRO A 309 19.39 -9.84 4.38
CA PRO A 309 20.74 -9.30 4.23
C PRO A 309 21.76 -10.06 5.11
N ASP A 310 23.00 -10.16 4.62
CA ASP A 310 24.13 -10.75 5.35
C ASP A 310 24.71 -9.72 6.33
N ILE A 311 24.77 -10.10 7.60
CA ILE A 311 25.35 -9.36 8.72
C ILE A 311 26.45 -10.23 9.33
N ASN A 312 27.68 -10.02 8.86
CA ASN A 312 28.88 -10.72 9.34
C ASN A 312 28.75 -12.26 9.31
N GLY A 313 28.27 -12.81 8.19
CA GLY A 313 28.07 -14.25 7.98
C GLY A 313 26.80 -14.81 8.62
N LYS A 314 25.87 -13.96 9.04
CA LYS A 314 24.60 -14.32 9.70
C LYS A 314 23.44 -13.49 9.18
N SER A 315 22.22 -13.97 9.41
CA SER A 315 21.00 -13.22 9.13
C SER A 315 19.89 -13.66 10.08
N ALA A 316 18.77 -12.95 10.04
CA ALA A 316 17.60 -13.20 10.88
C ALA A 316 16.29 -13.08 10.10
N VAL A 317 15.22 -13.60 10.69
CA VAL A 317 13.84 -13.41 10.20
C VAL A 317 13.49 -11.93 10.28
N GLY A 318 13.10 -11.34 9.15
CA GLY A 318 12.80 -9.92 9.01
C GLY A 318 11.32 -9.63 8.82
N GLY A 319 10.93 -8.38 8.98
CA GLY A 319 9.59 -7.91 8.64
C GLY A 319 9.48 -7.58 7.14
N TYR A 320 8.58 -8.25 6.42
CA TYR A 320 8.26 -7.96 5.03
C TYR A 320 7.15 -6.92 4.91
N SER A 321 7.35 -5.97 4.01
CA SER A 321 6.43 -4.88 3.68
C SER A 321 6.32 -4.69 2.17
N GLY A 322 5.37 -3.88 1.71
CA GLY A 322 5.19 -3.56 0.29
C GLY A 322 4.03 -4.30 -0.38
N LYS A 323 3.97 -4.24 -1.71
CA LYS A 323 2.79 -4.61 -2.50
C LYS A 323 2.31 -6.04 -2.25
N ALA A 324 3.22 -6.98 -2.03
CA ALA A 324 2.90 -8.38 -1.75
C ALA A 324 2.19 -8.60 -0.40
N VAL A 325 2.24 -7.64 0.53
CA VAL A 325 1.55 -7.73 1.83
C VAL A 325 0.08 -7.33 1.73
N LYS A 326 -0.31 -6.53 0.72
CA LYS A 326 -1.69 -6.05 0.51
C LYS A 326 -2.77 -7.12 0.65
N PRO A 327 -2.71 -8.28 -0.04
CA PRO A 327 -3.76 -9.31 0.09
C PRO A 327 -3.89 -9.86 1.52
N ILE A 328 -2.79 -9.92 2.28
CA ILE A 328 -2.80 -10.36 3.69
C ILE A 328 -3.47 -9.30 4.56
N ALA A 329 -3.12 -8.03 4.34
CA ALA A 329 -3.72 -6.90 5.07
C ALA A 329 -5.24 -6.81 4.84
N LEU A 330 -5.70 -6.84 3.58
CA LEU A 330 -7.12 -6.78 3.24
C LEU A 330 -7.90 -7.95 3.85
N ARG A 331 -7.30 -9.15 3.94
CA ARG A 331 -7.91 -10.30 4.60
C ARG A 331 -8.13 -10.04 6.10
N PHE A 332 -7.12 -9.60 6.84
CA PHE A 332 -7.28 -9.30 8.27
C PHE A 332 -8.27 -8.17 8.54
N ILE A 333 -8.29 -7.13 7.69
CA ILE A 333 -9.29 -6.06 7.76
C ILE A 333 -10.69 -6.62 7.55
N SER A 334 -10.88 -7.48 6.55
CA SER A 334 -12.18 -8.13 6.30
C SER A 334 -12.63 -8.97 7.49
N ASP A 335 -11.73 -9.79 8.05
CA ASP A 335 -12.03 -10.67 9.18
C ASP A 335 -12.48 -9.85 10.40
N MET A 336 -11.75 -8.77 10.75
CA MET A 336 -12.17 -7.85 11.82
C MET A 336 -13.49 -7.16 11.50
N LYS A 337 -13.69 -6.68 10.27
CA LYS A 337 -14.93 -5.99 9.89
C LYS A 337 -16.15 -6.91 9.75
N ARG A 338 -15.95 -8.23 9.73
CA ARG A 338 -17.02 -9.25 9.78
C ARG A 338 -17.23 -9.82 11.18
N ASN A 339 -16.40 -9.45 12.14
CA ASN A 339 -16.54 -9.85 13.53
C ASN A 339 -17.52 -8.89 14.24
N GLU A 340 -18.55 -9.43 14.87
CA GLU A 340 -19.64 -8.66 15.51
C GLU A 340 -19.14 -7.65 16.56
N THR A 341 -18.04 -7.95 17.26
CA THR A 341 -17.47 -7.05 18.27
C THR A 341 -16.66 -5.91 17.64
N LEU A 342 -16.12 -6.12 16.43
CA LEU A 342 -15.16 -5.21 15.79
C LEU A 342 -15.72 -4.49 14.56
N GLU A 343 -16.90 -4.84 14.05
CA GLU A 343 -17.45 -4.29 12.81
C GLU A 343 -17.53 -2.74 12.82
N ASN A 344 -17.82 -2.17 13.99
CA ASN A 344 -17.96 -0.73 14.21
C ASN A 344 -16.67 -0.07 14.72
N VAL A 345 -15.63 -0.84 15.04
CA VAL A 345 -14.34 -0.30 15.49
C VAL A 345 -13.61 0.31 14.30
N GLU A 346 -13.14 1.55 14.43
CA GLU A 346 -12.42 2.22 13.35
C GLU A 346 -11.03 1.62 13.15
N ILE A 347 -10.64 1.49 11.87
CA ILE A 347 -9.37 0.86 11.49
C ILE A 347 -8.52 1.84 10.69
N SER A 348 -7.27 2.02 11.14
CA SER A 348 -6.17 2.60 10.39
C SER A 348 -5.46 1.49 9.59
N GLY A 349 -5.76 1.42 8.29
CA GLY A 349 -5.31 0.35 7.39
C GLY A 349 -3.94 0.58 6.77
N MET A 350 -3.10 -0.45 6.73
CA MET A 350 -1.78 -0.39 6.07
C MET A 350 -1.31 -1.76 5.57
N GLY A 351 -0.37 -1.73 4.61
CA GLY A 351 0.23 -2.91 4.01
C GLY A 351 0.13 -2.90 2.49
N GLY A 352 1.18 -2.43 1.80
CA GLY A 352 1.23 -2.48 0.33
C GLY A 352 0.37 -1.46 -0.41
N ILE A 353 0.05 -0.32 0.22
CA ILE A 353 -0.62 0.82 -0.41
C ILE A 353 0.41 1.61 -1.24
N GLU A 354 0.25 1.64 -2.56
CA GLU A 354 1.14 2.37 -3.47
C GLU A 354 0.39 3.44 -4.28
N THR A 355 -0.90 3.24 -4.56
CA THR A 355 -1.73 4.15 -5.35
C THR A 355 -3.01 4.56 -4.62
N TRP A 356 -3.73 5.57 -5.16
CA TRP A 356 -5.07 5.91 -4.69
C TRP A 356 -6.05 4.73 -4.80
N ARG A 357 -5.87 3.83 -5.78
CA ARG A 357 -6.72 2.63 -5.94
C ARG A 357 -6.49 1.65 -4.81
N ASP A 358 -5.24 1.45 -4.42
CA ASP A 358 -4.93 0.63 -3.25
C ASP A 358 -5.57 1.24 -2.00
N GLY A 359 -5.42 2.56 -1.78
CA GLY A 359 -6.06 3.23 -0.65
C GLY A 359 -7.59 3.08 -0.66
N LEU A 360 -8.22 3.28 -1.82
CA LEU A 360 -9.66 3.09 -1.98
C LEU A 360 -10.09 1.65 -1.68
N GLU A 361 -9.31 0.63 -2.07
CA GLU A 361 -9.62 -0.76 -1.72
C GLU A 361 -9.62 -0.98 -0.21
N PHE A 362 -8.65 -0.42 0.53
CA PHE A 362 -8.66 -0.48 2.00
C PHE A 362 -9.88 0.22 2.60
N ILE A 363 -10.24 1.40 2.07
CA ILE A 363 -11.44 2.14 2.50
C ILE A 363 -12.70 1.32 2.24
N LEU A 364 -12.86 0.79 1.03
CA LEU A 364 -13.98 -0.08 0.65
C LEU A 364 -14.06 -1.36 1.49
N MET A 365 -12.93 -1.85 2.00
CA MET A 365 -12.88 -2.98 2.93
C MET A 365 -13.17 -2.60 4.39
N GLY A 366 -13.23 -1.29 4.71
CA GLY A 366 -13.70 -0.78 6.00
C GLY A 366 -12.70 0.06 6.79
N CYS A 367 -11.55 0.42 6.21
CA CYS A 367 -10.64 1.36 6.87
C CYS A 367 -11.13 2.80 6.77
N THR A 368 -11.00 3.55 7.86
CA THR A 368 -11.37 4.98 7.93
C THR A 368 -10.14 5.86 7.69
N ASN A 369 -8.98 5.43 8.20
CA ASN A 369 -7.67 6.04 8.01
C ASN A 369 -6.71 5.04 7.34
N LEU A 370 -5.66 5.54 6.68
CA LEU A 370 -4.66 4.73 5.98
C LEU A 370 -3.25 5.17 6.36
N GLN A 371 -2.36 4.22 6.63
CA GLN A 371 -0.93 4.50 6.83
C GLN A 371 -0.06 3.94 5.70
N VAL A 372 0.97 4.68 5.32
CA VAL A 372 1.82 4.38 4.17
C VAL A 372 3.31 4.45 4.54
N THR A 373 4.09 3.45 4.08
CA THR A 373 5.55 3.36 4.32
C THR A 373 6.30 2.99 3.05
N THR A 374 6.10 1.77 2.54
CA THR A 374 7.01 1.19 1.55
C THR A 374 7.02 1.94 0.22
N SER A 375 5.88 2.47 -0.21
CA SER A 375 5.80 3.32 -1.41
C SER A 375 6.52 4.65 -1.21
N VAL A 376 6.51 5.23 -0.01
CA VAL A 376 7.30 6.42 0.32
C VAL A 376 8.79 6.12 0.29
N MET A 377 9.23 4.96 0.81
CA MET A 377 10.64 4.52 0.72
C MET A 377 11.12 4.44 -0.75
N GLN A 378 10.23 4.02 -1.66
CA GLN A 378 10.57 3.88 -3.08
C GLN A 378 10.49 5.20 -3.86
N TYR A 379 9.51 6.05 -3.55
CA TYR A 379 9.08 7.12 -4.45
C TYR A 379 9.09 8.52 -3.85
N GLY A 380 9.33 8.60 -2.53
CA GLY A 380 9.28 9.82 -1.73
C GLY A 380 7.85 10.27 -1.41
N TYR A 381 7.75 11.29 -0.54
CA TYR A 381 6.48 11.82 -0.05
C TYR A 381 5.53 12.35 -1.15
N ARG A 382 6.06 12.71 -2.33
CA ARG A 382 5.30 13.26 -3.47
C ARG A 382 4.15 12.40 -3.95
N ILE A 383 4.16 11.09 -3.68
CA ILE A 383 3.07 10.19 -4.08
C ILE A 383 1.71 10.62 -3.54
N ILE A 384 1.69 11.40 -2.45
CA ILE A 384 0.47 11.97 -1.87
C ILE A 384 -0.35 12.78 -2.90
N ASP A 385 0.30 13.50 -3.81
CA ASP A 385 -0.39 14.25 -4.88
C ASP A 385 -1.31 13.34 -5.71
N ASP A 386 -0.78 12.18 -6.14
CA ASP A 386 -1.51 11.24 -6.97
C ASP A 386 -2.54 10.46 -6.17
N MET A 387 -2.28 10.25 -4.87
CA MET A 387 -3.22 9.63 -3.93
C MET A 387 -4.47 10.50 -3.75
N LEU A 388 -4.28 11.79 -3.46
CA LEU A 388 -5.37 12.74 -3.22
C LEU A 388 -6.15 13.02 -4.51
N ASP A 389 -5.46 13.39 -5.59
CA ASP A 389 -6.12 13.72 -6.86
C ASP A 389 -6.87 12.50 -7.42
N GLY A 390 -6.24 11.33 -7.44
CA GLY A 390 -6.87 10.11 -7.94
C GLY A 390 -8.11 9.70 -7.14
N LEU A 391 -8.04 9.77 -5.80
CA LEU A 391 -9.19 9.45 -4.93
C LEU A 391 -10.34 10.45 -5.13
N SER A 392 -10.06 11.75 -5.12
CA SER A 392 -11.10 12.79 -5.29
C SER A 392 -11.77 12.71 -6.67
N ARG A 393 -11.01 12.48 -7.74
CA ARG A 393 -11.57 12.27 -9.09
C ARG A 393 -12.44 11.03 -9.17
N TRP A 394 -12.04 9.94 -8.52
CA TRP A 394 -12.85 8.72 -8.50
C TRP A 394 -14.17 8.95 -7.76
N LEU A 395 -14.14 9.55 -6.56
CA LEU A 395 -15.35 9.87 -5.79
C LEU A 395 -16.28 10.78 -6.59
N THR A 396 -15.74 11.83 -7.22
CA THR A 396 -16.50 12.75 -8.07
C THR A 396 -17.18 12.01 -9.23
N ALA A 397 -16.43 11.14 -9.92
CA ALA A 397 -16.96 10.38 -11.06
C ALA A 397 -17.97 9.30 -10.66
N ALA A 398 -17.84 8.76 -9.44
CA ALA A 398 -18.75 7.77 -8.87
C ALA A 398 -20.00 8.40 -8.21
N GLY A 399 -20.03 9.73 -8.04
CA GLY A 399 -21.16 10.46 -7.47
C GLY A 399 -21.22 10.46 -5.94
N TYR A 400 -20.09 10.18 -5.27
CA TYR A 400 -19.97 10.27 -3.80
C TYR A 400 -19.57 11.69 -3.39
N SER A 401 -20.08 12.14 -2.24
CA SER A 401 -19.82 13.48 -1.71
C SER A 401 -18.72 13.53 -0.65
N SER A 402 -18.34 12.36 -0.10
CA SER A 402 -17.32 12.21 0.94
C SER A 402 -16.67 10.83 0.88
N VAL A 403 -15.44 10.72 1.37
CA VAL A 403 -14.74 9.44 1.59
C VAL A 403 -15.52 8.54 2.54
N SER A 404 -16.19 9.10 3.54
CA SER A 404 -16.93 8.34 4.55
C SER A 404 -18.09 7.52 3.97
N GLU A 405 -18.68 7.95 2.85
CA GLU A 405 -19.80 7.24 2.21
C GLU A 405 -19.41 5.88 1.61
N VAL A 406 -18.12 5.67 1.34
CA VAL A 406 -17.63 4.45 0.69
C VAL A 406 -16.95 3.46 1.65
N VAL A 407 -16.79 3.83 2.93
CA VAL A 407 -16.17 2.97 3.93
C VAL A 407 -16.96 1.65 4.05
N GLY A 408 -16.27 0.53 3.85
CA GLY A 408 -16.81 -0.82 4.06
C GLY A 408 -17.80 -1.32 2.99
N LEU A 409 -18.08 -0.56 1.92
CA LEU A 409 -19.05 -0.97 0.90
C LEU A 409 -18.69 -2.30 0.21
N ALA A 410 -17.41 -2.57 -0.03
CA ALA A 410 -16.99 -3.84 -0.63
C ALA A 410 -17.04 -4.99 0.38
N ASN A 411 -16.71 -4.74 1.66
CA ASN A 411 -16.71 -5.78 2.69
C ASN A 411 -18.10 -6.39 2.91
N LYS A 412 -19.19 -5.63 2.70
CA LYS A 412 -20.57 -6.14 2.74
C LYS A 412 -20.85 -7.24 1.72
N ASN A 413 -20.05 -7.35 0.67
CA ASN A 413 -20.17 -8.40 -0.35
C ASN A 413 -19.29 -9.62 -0.05
N MET A 414 -18.58 -9.65 1.09
CA MET A 414 -17.81 -10.80 1.53
C MET A 414 -18.75 -11.83 2.17
N THR A 415 -18.50 -13.10 1.86
CA THR A 415 -19.22 -14.23 2.43
C THR A 415 -18.26 -15.41 2.56
N ASP A 416 -18.65 -16.41 3.34
CA ASP A 416 -17.88 -17.64 3.45
C ASP A 416 -17.84 -18.41 2.13
N ALA A 417 -16.75 -19.13 1.90
CA ALA A 417 -16.51 -19.87 0.66
C ALA A 417 -17.58 -20.96 0.37
N GLY A 418 -18.27 -21.43 1.42
CA GLY A 418 -19.38 -22.37 1.31
C GLY A 418 -20.66 -21.74 0.74
N SER A 419 -20.85 -20.44 0.94
CA SER A 419 -22.05 -19.69 0.56
C SER A 419 -21.97 -19.07 -0.84
N LEU A 420 -20.82 -19.19 -1.51
CA LEU A 420 -20.67 -18.74 -2.89
C LEU A 420 -21.51 -19.60 -3.84
N ASP A 421 -22.18 -18.96 -4.80
CA ASP A 421 -22.94 -19.63 -5.86
C ASP A 421 -22.05 -20.62 -6.65
N ARG A 422 -22.38 -21.90 -6.53
CA ARG A 422 -21.72 -23.02 -7.20
C ARG A 422 -22.52 -23.58 -8.37
N ASP A 423 -23.74 -23.12 -8.59
CA ASP A 423 -24.66 -23.63 -9.59
C ASP A 423 -24.56 -22.86 -10.91
N THR A 424 -23.87 -21.72 -10.91
CA THR A 424 -23.61 -20.95 -12.12
C THR A 424 -22.13 -20.88 -12.50
N VAL A 425 -21.88 -20.58 -13.76
CA VAL A 425 -20.54 -20.47 -14.37
C VAL A 425 -20.48 -19.26 -15.29
N THR A 426 -19.30 -18.66 -15.37
CA THR A 426 -18.98 -17.65 -16.37
C THR A 426 -17.89 -18.20 -17.28
N TYR A 427 -18.10 -18.13 -18.60
CA TYR A 427 -17.13 -18.62 -19.58
C TYR A 427 -16.25 -17.48 -20.12
N PRO A 428 -15.01 -17.76 -20.54
CA PRO A 428 -14.14 -16.78 -21.17
C PRO A 428 -14.62 -16.44 -22.59
N ILE A 429 -14.58 -15.15 -22.95
CA ILE A 429 -14.78 -14.66 -24.32
C ILE A 429 -13.45 -14.14 -24.86
N PHE A 430 -12.99 -14.68 -25.99
CA PHE A 430 -11.72 -14.34 -26.62
C PHE A 430 -11.91 -13.32 -27.74
N ASP A 431 -11.35 -12.13 -27.54
CA ASP A 431 -11.21 -11.13 -28.59
C ASP A 431 -10.01 -11.49 -29.47
N LYS A 432 -10.29 -12.10 -30.63
CA LYS A 432 -9.27 -12.55 -31.58
C LYS A 432 -8.47 -11.40 -32.21
N ASN A 433 -9.04 -10.20 -32.26
CA ASN A 433 -8.40 -9.01 -32.84
C ASN A 433 -7.37 -8.42 -31.88
N LYS A 434 -7.63 -8.47 -30.56
CA LYS A 434 -6.65 -8.07 -29.53
C LYS A 434 -5.62 -9.16 -29.21
N CYS A 435 -5.89 -10.40 -29.55
CA CYS A 435 -4.98 -11.51 -29.28
C CYS A 435 -3.66 -11.36 -30.06
N ILE A 436 -2.53 -11.36 -29.34
CA ILE A 436 -1.18 -11.25 -29.93
C ILE A 436 -0.52 -12.61 -30.23
N GLY A 437 -1.26 -13.71 -30.08
CA GLY A 437 -0.81 -15.06 -30.42
C GLY A 437 0.32 -15.67 -29.56
N CYS A 438 0.55 -15.12 -28.36
CA CYS A 438 1.60 -15.57 -27.45
C CYS A 438 1.40 -16.97 -26.86
N GLY A 439 0.19 -17.54 -26.91
CA GLY A 439 -0.10 -18.89 -26.40
C GLY A 439 -0.11 -19.05 -24.87
N ARG A 440 0.16 -18.01 -24.07
CA ARG A 440 0.17 -18.10 -22.59
C ARG A 440 -1.14 -18.65 -22.00
N CYS A 441 -2.28 -18.24 -22.56
CA CYS A 441 -3.59 -18.74 -22.15
C CYS A 441 -3.74 -20.25 -22.40
N TYR A 442 -3.23 -20.74 -23.53
CA TYR A 442 -3.20 -22.17 -23.85
C TYR A 442 -2.32 -22.92 -22.85
N ILE A 443 -1.06 -22.51 -22.66
CA ILE A 443 -0.12 -23.14 -21.71
C ILE A 443 -0.75 -23.22 -20.31
N ALA A 444 -1.28 -22.11 -19.81
CA ALA A 444 -1.91 -22.08 -18.49
C ALA A 444 -3.14 -22.99 -18.39
N CYS A 445 -3.95 -23.10 -19.45
CA CYS A 445 -5.11 -23.99 -19.46
C CYS A 445 -4.71 -25.47 -19.63
N TYR A 446 -3.65 -25.73 -20.38
CA TYR A 446 -3.19 -27.07 -20.70
C TYR A 446 -2.42 -27.68 -19.51
N ASP A 447 -1.48 -26.95 -18.92
CA ASP A 447 -0.60 -27.47 -17.87
C ASP A 447 -1.16 -27.26 -16.45
N ALA A 448 -2.02 -26.26 -16.25
CA ALA A 448 -2.52 -25.86 -14.92
C ALA A 448 -4.05 -25.63 -14.90
N GLY A 449 -4.78 -26.21 -15.86
CA GLY A 449 -6.22 -26.03 -16.00
C GLY A 449 -6.93 -27.31 -16.43
N HIS A 450 -7.78 -27.19 -17.44
CA HIS A 450 -8.71 -28.23 -17.87
C HIS A 450 -8.57 -28.60 -19.35
N GLN A 451 -7.43 -28.24 -19.98
CA GLN A 451 -7.14 -28.53 -21.38
C GLN A 451 -8.30 -28.10 -22.32
N ALA A 452 -8.94 -26.98 -21.95
CA ALA A 452 -10.12 -26.42 -22.62
C ALA A 452 -9.75 -25.41 -23.72
N LEU A 453 -8.46 -25.29 -24.00
CA LEU A 453 -7.91 -24.54 -25.11
C LEU A 453 -7.01 -25.49 -25.89
N ASP A 454 -7.19 -25.51 -27.20
CA ASP A 454 -6.18 -25.98 -28.14
C ASP A 454 -5.46 -24.75 -28.72
N PHE A 455 -4.39 -24.95 -29.46
CA PHE A 455 -3.59 -23.89 -30.03
C PHE A 455 -3.28 -24.15 -31.50
N ASP A 456 -3.89 -23.36 -32.39
CA ASP A 456 -3.61 -23.43 -33.81
C ASP A 456 -2.23 -22.83 -34.09
N SER A 457 -1.28 -23.70 -34.45
CA SER A 457 0.10 -23.30 -34.73
C SER A 457 0.26 -22.45 -35.98
N LYS A 458 -0.67 -22.51 -36.94
CA LYS A 458 -0.63 -21.74 -38.18
C LYS A 458 -1.11 -20.31 -37.95
N THR A 459 -2.29 -20.15 -37.34
CA THR A 459 -2.83 -18.80 -37.05
C THR A 459 -2.27 -18.20 -35.77
N ARG A 460 -1.62 -19.03 -34.95
CA ARG A 460 -1.15 -18.71 -33.61
C ARG A 460 -2.26 -18.19 -32.69
N LYS A 461 -3.46 -18.75 -32.80
CA LYS A 461 -4.61 -18.37 -31.95
C LYS A 461 -5.07 -19.55 -31.09
N PRO A 462 -5.56 -19.28 -29.87
CA PRO A 462 -6.21 -20.31 -29.06
C PRO A 462 -7.54 -20.72 -29.72
N VAL A 463 -7.82 -22.02 -29.70
CA VAL A 463 -9.09 -22.61 -30.12
C VAL A 463 -9.83 -23.05 -28.87
N PHE A 464 -11.01 -22.46 -28.64
CA PHE A 464 -11.79 -22.70 -27.43
C PHE A 464 -12.59 -24.01 -27.52
N LEU A 465 -12.25 -24.98 -26.66
CA LEU A 465 -12.93 -26.25 -26.53
C LEU A 465 -13.97 -26.14 -25.41
N GLY A 466 -15.11 -25.51 -25.72
CA GLY A 466 -16.12 -25.14 -24.72
C GLY A 466 -16.63 -26.29 -23.84
N SER A 467 -16.69 -27.51 -24.38
CA SER A 467 -17.11 -28.71 -23.64
C SER A 467 -16.20 -29.10 -22.47
N LYS A 468 -14.94 -28.67 -22.48
CA LYS A 468 -13.96 -28.94 -21.41
C LYS A 468 -13.83 -27.77 -20.43
N CYS A 469 -14.38 -26.61 -20.75
CA CYS A 469 -14.19 -25.42 -19.94
C CYS A 469 -15.04 -25.47 -18.67
N VAL A 470 -14.43 -25.13 -17.54
CA VAL A 470 -15.14 -25.00 -16.25
C VAL A 470 -15.27 -23.55 -15.78
N GLY A 471 -14.80 -22.58 -16.57
CA GLY A 471 -14.88 -21.16 -16.22
C GLY A 471 -13.92 -20.71 -15.11
N CYS A 472 -12.78 -21.39 -14.89
CA CYS A 472 -11.81 -20.98 -13.85
C CYS A 472 -11.11 -19.64 -14.13
N HIS A 473 -11.17 -19.14 -15.36
CA HIS A 473 -10.60 -17.87 -15.82
C HIS A 473 -9.07 -17.69 -15.68
N LEU A 474 -8.30 -18.73 -15.33
CA LEU A 474 -6.83 -18.66 -15.29
C LEU A 474 -6.23 -18.13 -16.60
N CYS A 475 -6.80 -18.54 -17.74
CA CYS A 475 -6.42 -18.04 -19.06
C CYS A 475 -6.53 -16.51 -19.19
N ALA A 476 -7.56 -15.90 -18.61
CA ALA A 476 -7.77 -14.47 -18.61
C ALA A 476 -6.76 -13.77 -17.68
N THR A 477 -6.50 -14.33 -16.49
CA THR A 477 -5.55 -13.80 -15.51
C THR A 477 -4.13 -13.71 -16.05
N VAL A 478 -3.69 -14.69 -16.85
CA VAL A 478 -2.33 -14.71 -17.44
C VAL A 478 -2.22 -13.94 -18.76
N CYS A 479 -3.31 -13.40 -19.29
CA CYS A 479 -3.34 -12.73 -20.59
C CYS A 479 -2.65 -11.35 -20.51
N PRO A 480 -1.52 -11.13 -21.21
CA PRO A 480 -0.76 -9.88 -21.07
C PRO A 480 -1.45 -8.67 -21.74
N VAL A 481 -2.46 -8.91 -22.57
CA VAL A 481 -3.17 -7.86 -23.34
C VAL A 481 -4.66 -7.77 -22.99
N ASN A 482 -5.10 -8.48 -21.93
CA ASN A 482 -6.49 -8.50 -21.48
C ASN A 482 -7.50 -8.75 -22.61
N CYS A 483 -7.16 -9.61 -23.58
CA CYS A 483 -8.05 -9.94 -24.71
C CYS A 483 -9.09 -11.01 -24.37
N ILE A 484 -9.12 -11.49 -23.13
CA ILE A 484 -10.04 -12.52 -22.66
C ILE A 484 -10.95 -11.89 -21.60
N SER A 485 -12.22 -11.79 -21.91
CA SER A 485 -13.24 -11.18 -21.03
C SER A 485 -14.19 -12.23 -20.48
N LYS A 486 -15.17 -11.81 -19.68
CA LYS A 486 -16.16 -12.66 -19.04
C LYS A 486 -17.47 -12.64 -19.84
N ALA A 487 -18.02 -13.81 -20.15
CA ALA A 487 -19.36 -13.94 -20.71
C ALA A 487 -20.44 -13.60 -19.67
N LYS A 488 -21.71 -13.63 -20.09
CA LYS A 488 -22.83 -13.66 -19.15
C LYS A 488 -22.74 -14.94 -18.29
N ARG A 489 -23.00 -14.79 -17.00
CA ARG A 489 -23.14 -15.92 -16.06
C ARG A 489 -24.36 -16.77 -16.44
N VAL A 490 -24.18 -18.09 -16.50
CA VAL A 490 -25.22 -19.07 -16.90
C VAL A 490 -25.27 -20.21 -15.89
N ALA A 491 -26.38 -20.93 -15.82
CA ALA A 491 -26.46 -22.16 -15.03
C ALA A 491 -25.47 -23.22 -15.56
N LYS A 492 -24.86 -23.99 -14.66
CA LYS A 492 -24.05 -25.15 -15.02
C LYS A 492 -24.95 -26.24 -15.58
N LYS A 493 -24.44 -26.96 -16.57
CA LYS A 493 -25.03 -28.22 -17.02
C LYS A 493 -24.39 -29.32 -16.19
N HIS A 494 -25.19 -29.98 -15.36
CA HIS A 494 -24.76 -31.12 -14.55
C HIS A 494 -24.65 -32.39 -15.40
#